data_AF-A0A7C4WYT7-F1
#
_entry.id   AF-A0A7C4WYT7-F1
#
_cell.length_a   1.000
_cell.length_b   1.000
_cell.length_c   1.000
_cell.angle_alpha   90.00
_cell.angle_beta   90.00
_cell.angle_gamma   90.00
#
_symmetry.space_group_name_H-M   'P 1'
#
loop_
_entity.id
_entity.type
_entity.pdbx_description
1 polymer ?
#
loop_
_entity_poly.entity_id
_entity_poly.type
_entity_poly.pdbx_seq_one_letter_code
_entity_poly.pdbx_strand_id
1 'polypeptide(L)' 'MRNRKLFFIVSILIVAVSLLTAQSATGDPRVKKSLERLGLNYQLSKSGNFNITYTIENSERTHMVTIMSKTETYRG' A
#
# COMPACT_ATOMS: atom_id res chain seq x y z
N MET A 1 45.92 -2.28 10.12
CA MET A 1 44.76 -1.48 10.59
C MET A 1 43.94 -0.79 9.48
N ARG A 2 44.33 -0.86 8.19
CA ARG A 2 43.65 -0.18 7.08
C ARG A 2 42.32 -0.85 6.66
N ASN A 3 42.18 -2.15 6.87
CA ASN A 3 41.04 -2.95 6.39
C ASN A 3 39.84 -2.89 7.35
N ARG A 4 40.05 -2.61 8.64
CA ARG A 4 38.97 -2.51 9.65
C ARG A 4 38.06 -1.30 9.42
N LYS A 5 38.62 -0.19 8.91
CA LYS A 5 37.86 1.01 8.55
C LYS A 5 36.98 0.77 7.32
N LEU A 6 37.44 -0.05 6.38
CA LEU A 6 36.68 -0.42 5.18
C LEU A 6 35.45 -1.27 5.53
N PHE A 7 35.60 -2.24 6.44
CA PHE A 7 34.46 -3.03 6.94
C PHE A 7 33.43 -2.14 7.65
N PHE A 8 33.86 -1.17 8.46
CA PHE A 8 32.95 -0.24 9.13
C PHE A 8 32.15 0.63 8.13
N ILE A 9 32.78 1.12 7.07
CA ILE A 9 32.09 1.93 6.04
C ILE A 9 31.06 1.10 5.27
N VAL A 10 31.41 -0.14 4.92
CA VAL A 10 30.49 -1.06 4.23
C VAL A 10 29.28 -1.41 5.12
N SER A 11 29.48 -1.61 6.42
CA SER A 11 28.39 -1.88 7.36
C SER A 11 27.42 -0.70 7.51
N ILE A 12 27.90 0.54 7.50
CA ILE A 12 27.06 1.75 7.56
C ILE A 12 26.22 1.90 6.28
N LEU A 13 26.79 1.53 5.12
CA LEU A 13 26.09 1.62 3.84
C LEU A 13 24.91 0.65 3.75
N ILE A 14 25.01 -0.55 4.32
CA ILE A 14 23.94 -1.56 4.31
C ILE A 14 22.74 -1.15 5.19
N VAL A 15 23.01 -0.51 6.33
CA VAL A 15 21.94 -0.02 7.23
C VAL A 15 21.17 1.13 6.59
N ALA A 16 21.85 2.02 5.86
CA ALA A 16 21.22 3.17 5.20
C ALA A 16 20.25 2.77 4.06
N VAL A 17 20.52 1.67 3.34
CA VAL A 17 19.65 1.18 2.25
C VAL A 17 18.34 0.59 2.77
N SER A 18 18.33 0.09 4.01
CA SER A 18 17.15 -0.54 4.62
C SER A 18 16.04 0.47 4.97
N LEU A 19 16.40 1.73 5.20
CA LEU A 19 15.49 2.83 5.51
C LEU A 19 14.80 3.44 4.27
N LEU A 20 15.23 3.05 3.06
CA LEU A 20 14.66 3.51 1.79
C LEU A 20 13.50 2.64 1.29
N THR A 21 13.06 1.65 2.08
CA THR A 21 11.83 0.91 1.75
C THR A 21 10.65 1.84 1.93
N ALA A 22 10.20 2.43 0.81
CA ALA A 22 9.05 3.30 0.73
C ALA A 22 7.89 2.71 1.54
N GLN A 23 7.52 3.38 2.63
CA GLN A 23 6.41 2.98 3.49
C GLN A 23 5.12 3.12 2.68
N SER A 24 4.79 2.05 1.97
CA SER A 24 3.60 1.97 1.15
C SER A 24 2.39 2.11 2.07
N ALA A 25 1.47 3.01 1.73
CA ALA A 25 0.25 3.17 2.50
C ALA A 25 -0.46 1.81 2.61
N THR A 26 -0.80 1.41 3.84
CA THR A 26 -1.39 0.09 4.13
C THR A 26 -2.92 0.07 3.96
N GLY A 27 -3.53 1.25 3.73
CA GLY A 27 -4.99 1.44 3.66
C GLY A 27 -5.67 1.31 5.02
N ASP A 28 -6.99 1.60 5.11
CA ASP A 28 -7.77 1.37 6.34
C ASP A 28 -7.87 -0.16 6.60
N PRO A 29 -7.34 -0.67 7.73
CA PRO A 29 -7.35 -2.09 8.05
C PRO A 29 -8.76 -2.69 8.16
N ARG A 30 -9.77 -1.89 8.51
CA ARG A 30 -11.17 -2.33 8.63
C ARG A 30 -11.79 -2.58 7.27
N VAL A 31 -11.48 -1.72 6.30
CA VAL A 31 -11.88 -1.90 4.90
C VAL A 31 -11.20 -3.15 4.35
N LYS A 32 -9.88 -3.26 4.51
CA LYS A 32 -9.10 -4.44 4.09
C LYS A 32 -9.71 -5.75 4.59
N LYS A 33 -9.93 -5.86 5.91
CA LYS A 33 -10.51 -7.06 6.55
C LYS A 33 -11.90 -7.38 6.00
N SER A 34 -12.68 -6.37 5.63
CA SER A 34 -14.01 -6.57 5.08
C SER A 34 -13.97 -7.04 3.63
N LEU A 35 -13.09 -6.48 2.80
CA LEU A 35 -12.89 -6.95 1.43
C LEU A 35 -12.38 -8.39 1.38
N GLU A 36 -11.43 -8.74 2.25
CA GLU A 36 -10.91 -10.11 2.37
C GLU A 36 -11.97 -11.10 2.83
N ARG A 37 -12.80 -10.72 3.82
CA ARG A 37 -13.92 -11.55 4.28
C ARG A 37 -14.95 -11.81 3.17
N LEU A 38 -15.18 -10.82 2.30
CA LEU A 38 -16.10 -10.92 1.17
C LEU A 38 -15.48 -11.62 -0.05
N GLY A 39 -14.19 -11.97 0.00
CA GLY A 39 -13.49 -12.58 -1.14
C GLY A 39 -13.34 -11.65 -2.35
N LEU A 40 -13.40 -10.33 -2.15
CA LEU A 40 -13.29 -9.36 -3.23
C LEU A 40 -11.83 -9.07 -3.57
N ASN A 41 -11.51 -9.13 -4.86
CA ASN A 41 -10.20 -8.69 -5.35
C ASN A 41 -10.11 -7.16 -5.33
N TYR A 42 -9.00 -6.64 -4.82
CA TYR A 42 -8.76 -5.20 -4.72
C TYR A 42 -7.31 -4.83 -5.03
N GLN A 43 -7.11 -3.59 -5.46
CA GLN A 43 -5.81 -2.95 -5.61
C GLN A 43 -5.68 -1.82 -4.59
N LEU A 44 -4.56 -1.79 -3.87
CA LEU A 44 -4.26 -0.72 -2.92
C LEU A 44 -3.42 0.37 -3.61
N SER A 45 -3.93 1.60 -3.63
CA SER A 45 -3.21 2.73 -4.20
C SER A 45 -2.08 3.20 -3.29
N LYS A 46 -1.12 3.95 -3.84
CA LYS A 46 -0.05 4.60 -3.05
C LYS A 46 -0.59 5.56 -1.99
N SER A 47 -1.78 6.13 -2.21
CA SER A 47 -2.48 7.00 -1.25
C SER A 47 -3.24 6.23 -0.17
N GLY A 48 -3.30 4.89 -0.27
CA GLY A 48 -3.98 4.01 0.67
C GLY A 48 -5.44 3.71 0.34
N ASN A 49 -5.92 4.04 -0.87
CA ASN A 49 -7.31 3.77 -1.28
C ASN A 49 -7.44 2.37 -1.86
N PHE A 50 -8.61 1.75 -1.72
CA PHE A 50 -8.90 0.44 -2.30
C PHE A 50 -9.70 0.61 -3.59
N ASN A 51 -9.19 0.08 -4.70
CA ASN A 51 -9.91 0.01 -5.97
C ASN A 51 -10.38 -1.42 -6.19
N ILE A 52 -11.67 -1.56 -6.49
CA ILE A 52 -12.32 -2.85 -6.74
C ILE A 52 -12.88 -2.78 -8.14
N THR A 53 -12.52 -3.75 -8.98
CA THR A 53 -13.04 -3.86 -10.34
C THR A 53 -13.83 -5.16 -10.43
N TYR A 54 -15.07 -5.08 -10.88
CA TYR A 54 -15.91 -6.25 -11.12
C TYR A 54 -16.67 -6.09 -12.44
N THR A 55 -17.03 -7.22 -13.03
CA THR A 55 -17.88 -7.30 -14.21
C THR A 55 -19.31 -7.54 -13.75
N ILE A 56 -20.27 -6.85 -14.39
CA ILE A 56 -21.68 -7.14 -14.16
C ILE A 56 -22.05 -8.40 -14.95
N GLU A 57 -22.71 -9.35 -14.30
CA GLU A 57 -23.23 -10.54 -14.98
C GLU A 57 -24.12 -10.14 -16.17
N ASN A 58 -23.91 -10.81 -17.31
CA ASN A 58 -24.61 -10.53 -18.57
C ASN A 58 -24.34 -9.12 -19.15
N SER A 59 -23.22 -8.50 -18.79
CA SER A 59 -22.76 -7.25 -19.39
C SER A 59 -21.29 -7.34 -19.78
N GLU A 60 -20.92 -6.70 -20.91
CA GLU A 60 -19.52 -6.44 -21.25
C GLU A 60 -18.92 -5.27 -20.44
N ARG A 61 -19.70 -4.68 -19.53
CA ARG A 61 -19.31 -3.52 -18.75
C ARG A 61 -18.58 -3.92 -17.48
N THR A 62 -17.49 -3.22 -17.20
CA THR A 62 -16.76 -3.28 -15.94
C THR A 62 -17.07 -2.05 -15.11
N HIS A 63 -17.24 -2.26 -13.81
CA HIS A 63 -17.41 -1.20 -12.83
C HIS A 63 -16.18 -1.12 -11.95
N MET A 64 -15.74 0.10 -11.69
CA MET A 64 -14.65 0.37 -10.74
C MET A 64 -15.21 1.17 -9.57
N VAL A 65 -15.00 0.64 -8.36
CA VAL A 65 -15.36 1.31 -7.11
C VAL A 65 -14.07 1.64 -6.37
N THR A 66 -13.90 2.92 -6.04
CA THR A 66 -12.79 3.40 -5.23
C THR A 66 -13.29 3.71 -3.82
N ILE A 67 -12.72 3.03 -2.82
CA ILE A 67 -12.94 3.30 -1.41
C ILE A 67 -11.79 4.17 -0.91
N MET A 68 -12.12 5.42 -0.60
CA MET A 68 -11.20 6.37 0.02
C MET A 68 -10.95 5.95 1.48
N SER A 69 -9.71 5.62 1.83
CA SER A 69 -9.37 5.20 3.20
C SER A 69 -9.18 6.38 4.16
N LYS A 70 -9.04 7.60 3.64
CA LYS A 70 -8.92 8.80 4.46
C LYS A 70 -10.29 9.48 4.54
N THR A 71 -10.79 9.65 5.75
CA THR A 71 -11.93 10.53 6.03
C THR A 71 -11.40 11.94 6.24
N GLU A 72 -11.73 12.87 5.36
CA GLU A 72 -11.50 14.29 5.61
C GLU A 72 -12.67 14.85 6.42
N THR A 73 -12.38 15.63 7.46
CA THR A 73 -13.43 16.36 8.18
C THR A 73 -13.73 17.63 7.39
N TYR A 74 -14.88 17.68 6.71
CA TYR A 74 -15.32 18.90 6.05
C TYR A 74 -15.70 19.93 7.13
N ARG A 75 -14.97 21.04 7.19
CA ARG A 75 -15.35 22.17 8.04
C ARG A 75 -16.55 22.86 7.38
N GLY A 76 -17.73 22.73 8.02
CA GLY A 76 -18.86 23.63 7.78
C GLY A 76 -18.57 25.03 8.31
#